data_AF-A0A7X6Z1K9-F1
#
_entry.id   AF-A0A7X6Z1K9-F1
#
_cell.length_a   1.000
_cell.length_b   1.000
_cell.length_c   1.000
_cell.angle_alpha   90.00
_cell.angle_beta   90.00
_cell.angle_gamma   90.00
#
_symmetry.space_group_name_H-M   'P 1'
#
loop_
_entity.id
_entity.type
_entity.pdbx_description
1 polymer ?
#
loop_
_entity_poly.entity_id
_entity_poly.type
_entity_poly.pdbx_seq_one_letter_code
_entity_poly.pdbx_strand_id
1 'polypeptide(L)'
;MVLDTSGSMKWDMDGKSESITNANRRITILKENANKMIDRLANMDFDIYVSLVPFANDANDPKGFCNVNDVADLATIKAQIAALDANGATNTGDGIRRAYHQLKSKADTLITNGKTYNDFTQHMLVLVDGQTNRETREITGTFLWFVTSDKHSSKSGNTTSSVSVGNNRVVSVSENNNDYINFLGTNLIQKTYTFEEEEKQIINTFVIGFSNKSADHGSLQAIGTALNGKMFEHASGQKPYVIATNAGELDFAFEQFEAEVENSLWVITRPQLKPSDP
;
A
#
# COMPACT_ATOMS: atom_id res chain seq x y z
N MET A 1 2.40 -0.84 4.71
CA MET A 1 3.01 0.02 3.67
C MET A 1 3.16 -0.79 2.39
N VAL A 2 2.63 -0.29 1.27
CA VAL A 2 2.70 -0.91 -0.06
C VAL A 2 3.67 -0.07 -0.89
N LEU A 3 4.84 -0.63 -1.19
CA LEU A 3 5.98 0.15 -1.67
C LEU A 3 6.40 -0.33 -3.06
N ASP A 4 6.36 0.58 -4.01
CA ASP A 4 6.89 0.32 -5.35
C ASP A 4 8.39 0.07 -5.28
N THR A 5 8.80 -1.04 -5.88
CA THR A 5 10.18 -1.48 -6.05
C THR A 5 10.44 -1.85 -7.51
N SER A 6 9.68 -1.30 -8.44
CA SER A 6 9.89 -1.46 -9.88
C SER A 6 11.22 -0.85 -10.34
N GLY A 7 11.63 -1.15 -11.58
CA GLY A 7 12.88 -0.68 -12.15
C GLY A 7 12.99 0.85 -12.22
N SER A 8 11.87 1.57 -12.37
CA SER A 8 11.84 3.05 -12.34
C SER A 8 12.28 3.63 -11.01
N MET A 9 12.17 2.87 -9.91
CA MET A 9 12.67 3.30 -8.61
C MET A 9 14.21 3.41 -8.55
N LYS A 10 14.93 2.89 -9.56
CA LYS A 10 16.37 3.14 -9.73
C LYS A 10 16.68 4.50 -10.34
N TRP A 11 15.70 5.21 -10.88
CA TRP A 11 15.87 6.51 -11.53
C TRP A 11 15.88 7.63 -10.50
N ASP A 12 16.31 8.83 -10.90
CA ASP A 12 16.11 10.02 -10.10
C ASP A 12 14.65 10.53 -10.18
N MET A 13 14.32 11.58 -9.42
CA MET A 13 12.95 12.12 -9.40
C MET A 13 12.46 12.59 -10.77
N ASP A 14 13.36 13.06 -11.64
CA ASP A 14 13.05 13.53 -13.00
C ASP A 14 12.94 12.39 -14.04
N GLY A 15 13.24 11.16 -13.62
CA GLY A 15 13.16 9.97 -14.46
C GLY A 15 14.40 9.70 -15.30
N LYS A 16 15.57 10.19 -14.89
CA LYS A 16 16.87 9.83 -15.51
C LYS A 16 17.37 8.51 -14.93
N SER A 17 17.80 7.61 -15.78
CA SER A 17 18.29 6.26 -15.41
C SER A 17 19.82 6.13 -15.43
N GLU A 18 20.51 7.01 -16.14
CA GLU A 18 21.95 6.95 -16.39
C GLU A 18 22.68 8.11 -15.71
N SER A 19 23.94 7.88 -15.33
CA SER A 19 24.82 8.91 -14.75
C SER A 19 24.30 9.60 -13.49
N ILE A 20 23.40 8.93 -12.75
CA ILE A 20 22.87 9.40 -11.46
C ILE A 20 23.61 8.74 -10.30
N THR A 21 23.77 9.48 -9.20
CA THR A 21 24.35 8.96 -7.97
C THR A 21 23.34 8.07 -7.23
N ASN A 22 23.82 7.17 -6.38
CA ASN A 22 22.93 6.32 -5.57
C ASN A 22 22.00 7.16 -4.66
N ALA A 23 22.48 8.29 -4.13
CA ALA A 23 21.70 9.18 -3.27
C ALA A 23 20.50 9.81 -3.98
N ASN A 24 20.60 10.02 -5.30
CA ASN A 24 19.54 10.65 -6.09
C ASN A 24 18.44 9.65 -6.52
N ARG A 25 18.63 8.34 -6.31
CA ARG A 25 17.64 7.34 -6.72
C ARG A 25 16.39 7.42 -5.85
N ARG A 26 15.22 7.31 -6.47
CA ARG A 26 13.91 7.22 -5.79
C ARG A 26 13.93 6.18 -4.68
N ILE A 27 14.45 4.97 -4.93
CA ILE A 27 14.52 3.91 -3.91
C ILE A 27 15.37 4.29 -2.69
N THR A 28 16.43 5.08 -2.88
CA THR A 28 17.29 5.55 -1.76
C THR A 28 16.54 6.58 -0.93
N ILE A 29 15.92 7.56 -1.59
CA ILE A 29 15.09 8.59 -0.95
C ILE A 29 13.92 7.96 -0.18
N LEU A 30 13.26 6.95 -0.78
CA LEU A 30 12.20 6.20 -0.12
C LEU A 30 12.68 5.54 1.16
N LYS A 31 13.82 4.84 1.13
CA LYS A 31 14.38 4.17 2.31
C LYS A 31 14.69 5.13 3.45
N GLU A 32 15.30 6.26 3.13
CA GLU A 32 15.66 7.28 4.12
C GLU A 32 14.42 7.87 4.78
N ASN A 33 13.41 8.28 4.01
CA ASN A 33 12.20 8.88 4.55
C ASN A 33 11.28 7.84 5.22
N ALA A 34 11.24 6.60 4.72
CA ALA A 34 10.49 5.53 5.37
C ALA A 34 11.07 5.21 6.75
N ASN A 35 12.40 5.22 6.92
CA ASN A 35 13.02 5.04 8.24
C ASN A 35 12.61 6.16 9.21
N LYS A 36 12.59 7.43 8.76
CA LYS A 36 12.10 8.55 9.58
C LYS A 36 10.64 8.38 9.98
N MET A 37 9.77 7.98 9.05
CA MET A 37 8.36 7.72 9.34
C MET A 37 8.20 6.62 10.37
N ILE A 38 8.94 5.51 10.24
CA ILE A 38 8.93 4.42 11.24
C ILE A 38 9.39 4.95 12.60
N ASP A 39 10.41 5.80 12.65
CA ASP A 39 10.86 6.43 13.90
C ASP A 39 9.78 7.32 14.52
N ARG A 40 9.04 8.10 13.72
CA ARG A 40 7.94 8.92 14.22
C ARG A 40 6.77 8.08 14.72
N LEU A 41 6.39 7.03 14.00
CA LEU A 41 5.36 6.07 14.44
C LEU A 41 5.76 5.37 15.75
N ALA A 42 7.02 4.95 15.89
CA ALA A 42 7.52 4.32 17.12
C ALA A 42 7.48 5.23 18.35
N ASN A 43 7.55 6.54 18.14
CA ASN A 43 7.47 7.57 19.17
C ASN A 43 6.03 8.00 19.50
N MET A 44 5.02 7.43 18.84
CA MET A 44 3.62 7.66 19.22
C MET A 44 3.26 6.84 20.47
N ASP A 45 2.41 7.39 21.33
CA ASP A 45 1.89 6.73 22.54
C ASP A 45 0.79 5.69 22.24
N PHE A 46 0.98 4.90 21.18
CA PHE A 46 0.05 3.86 20.73
C PHE A 46 0.80 2.62 20.26
N ASP A 47 0.18 1.44 20.42
CA ASP A 47 0.69 0.19 19.84
C ASP A 47 0.50 0.19 18.32
N ILE A 48 1.57 0.41 17.57
CA ILE A 48 1.54 0.50 16.11
C ILE A 48 2.24 -0.71 15.48
N TYR A 49 1.49 -1.43 14.64
CA TYR A 49 2.01 -2.59 13.92
C TYR A 49 2.16 -2.26 12.43
N VAL A 50 3.38 -2.43 11.89
CA VAL A 50 3.70 -2.13 10.49
C VAL A 50 4.12 -3.41 9.76
N SER A 51 3.52 -3.63 8.59
CA SER A 51 3.95 -4.64 7.61
C SER A 51 4.39 -3.93 6.33
N LEU A 52 5.49 -4.39 5.71
CA LEU A 52 5.94 -3.93 4.39
C LEU A 52 5.51 -4.90 3.30
N VAL A 53 4.97 -4.35 2.22
CA VAL A 53 4.60 -5.10 1.02
C VAL A 53 5.33 -4.45 -0.16
N PRO A 54 6.61 -4.80 -0.38
CA PRO A 54 7.30 -4.39 -1.60
C PRO A 54 6.65 -5.08 -2.80
N PHE A 55 6.52 -4.37 -3.90
CA PHE A 55 5.98 -4.93 -5.14
C PHE A 55 6.75 -4.46 -6.37
N ALA A 56 6.82 -5.32 -7.38
CA ALA A 56 7.33 -5.00 -8.71
C ALA A 56 6.55 -5.80 -9.76
N ASN A 57 7.11 -6.87 -10.33
CA ASN A 57 6.35 -7.78 -11.20
C ASN A 57 5.18 -8.45 -10.45
N ASP A 58 5.39 -8.72 -9.17
CA ASP A 58 4.45 -9.28 -8.21
C ASP A 58 4.79 -8.74 -6.81
N ALA A 59 4.04 -9.18 -5.80
CA ALA A 59 4.27 -8.89 -4.39
C ALA A 59 4.41 -10.19 -3.57
N ASN A 60 5.22 -11.14 -4.03
CA ASN A 60 5.33 -12.48 -3.42
C ASN A 60 5.92 -12.52 -2.01
N ASP A 61 6.60 -11.46 -1.58
CA ASP A 61 7.35 -11.40 -0.32
C ASP A 61 6.83 -10.28 0.61
N PRO A 62 5.55 -10.29 1.01
CA PRO A 62 5.06 -9.38 2.03
C PRO A 62 5.69 -9.76 3.37
N LYS A 63 6.19 -8.76 4.09
CA LYS A 63 6.79 -8.94 5.40
C LYS A 63 5.71 -9.00 6.47
N GLY A 64 5.95 -9.78 7.53
CA GLY A 64 5.05 -9.86 8.67
C GLY A 64 4.88 -8.51 9.38
N PHE A 65 3.85 -8.39 10.21
CA PHE A 65 3.70 -7.22 11.07
C PHE A 65 4.77 -7.21 12.17
N CYS A 66 5.42 -6.07 12.33
CA CYS A 66 6.34 -5.74 13.42
C CYS A 66 5.68 -4.66 14.30
N ASN A 67 5.71 -4.83 15.63
CA ASN A 67 5.34 -3.76 16.56
C ASN A 67 6.47 -2.73 16.61
N VAL A 68 6.25 -1.50 16.12
CA VAL A 68 7.33 -0.49 16.05
C VAL A 68 7.70 0.07 17.42
N ASN A 69 6.90 -0.15 18.45
CA ASN A 69 7.22 0.20 19.83
C ASN A 69 8.10 -0.87 20.52
N ASP A 70 8.23 -2.07 19.95
CA ASP A 70 9.17 -3.09 20.40
C ASP A 70 10.54 -2.92 19.72
N VAL A 71 11.62 -3.00 20.51
CA VAL A 71 12.98 -2.71 20.02
C VAL A 71 13.47 -3.71 18.96
N ALA A 72 13.12 -4.98 19.08
CA ALA A 72 13.56 -6.02 18.15
C ALA A 72 12.78 -5.96 16.84
N ASP A 73 11.47 -5.73 16.93
CA ASP A 73 10.59 -5.53 15.79
C ASP A 73 10.91 -4.22 15.05
N LEU A 74 11.25 -3.14 15.77
CA LEU A 74 11.72 -1.88 15.19
C LEU A 74 13.04 -2.07 14.41
N ALA A 75 13.99 -2.82 14.96
CA ALA A 75 15.22 -3.15 14.25
C ALA A 75 14.93 -3.99 12.98
N THR A 76 13.97 -4.92 13.08
CA THR A 76 13.57 -5.80 11.98
C THR A 76 12.95 -5.01 10.83
N ILE A 77 11.98 -4.13 11.09
CA ILE A 77 11.32 -3.33 10.04
C ILE A 77 12.31 -2.39 9.34
N LYS A 78 13.24 -1.76 10.09
CA LYS A 78 14.29 -0.91 9.51
C LYS A 78 15.26 -1.70 8.62
N ALA A 79 15.63 -2.91 9.04
CA ALA A 79 16.46 -3.79 8.20
C ALA A 79 15.74 -4.19 6.92
N GLN A 80 14.43 -4.46 6.97
CA GLN A 80 13.62 -4.75 5.79
C GLN A 80 13.54 -3.55 4.83
N ILE A 81 13.37 -2.32 5.36
CA ILE A 81 13.44 -1.08 4.55
C ILE A 81 14.81 -0.96 3.88
N ALA A 82 15.89 -1.10 4.64
CA ALA A 82 17.25 -1.01 4.11
C ALA A 82 17.52 -2.02 2.97
N ALA A 83 16.89 -3.20 3.05
CA ALA A 83 17.01 -4.28 2.08
C ALA A 83 16.19 -4.12 0.79
N LEU A 84 15.30 -3.12 0.68
CA LEU A 84 14.50 -2.93 -0.53
C LEU A 84 15.39 -2.78 -1.77
N ASP A 85 15.10 -3.48 -2.86
CA ASP A 85 15.83 -3.32 -4.12
C ASP A 85 14.85 -3.08 -5.26
N ALA A 86 15.23 -2.18 -6.16
CA ALA A 86 14.38 -1.71 -7.23
C ALA A 86 14.62 -2.54 -8.51
N ASN A 87 13.71 -3.43 -8.85
CA ASN A 87 13.81 -4.27 -10.04
C ASN A 87 12.46 -4.78 -10.52
N GLY A 88 12.25 -4.78 -11.85
CA GLY A 88 11.09 -5.36 -12.49
C GLY A 88 10.08 -4.31 -12.97
N ALA A 89 8.89 -4.77 -13.31
CA ALA A 89 7.78 -3.95 -13.77
C ALA A 89 6.93 -3.44 -12.59
N THR A 90 5.75 -2.87 -12.86
CA THR A 90 4.92 -2.18 -11.85
C THR A 90 3.54 -2.83 -11.76
N ASN A 91 3.37 -3.73 -10.79
CA ASN A 91 2.13 -4.46 -10.48
C ASN A 91 1.48 -3.95 -9.19
N THR A 92 1.04 -2.70 -9.20
CA THR A 92 0.41 -2.03 -8.05
C THR A 92 -0.78 -2.82 -7.50
N GLY A 93 -1.58 -3.43 -8.38
CA GLY A 93 -2.70 -4.28 -7.96
C GLY A 93 -2.25 -5.46 -7.11
N ASP A 94 -1.13 -6.11 -7.43
CA ASP A 94 -0.63 -7.21 -6.60
C ASP A 94 -0.14 -6.75 -5.23
N GLY A 95 0.50 -5.59 -5.17
CA GLY A 95 0.85 -4.94 -3.91
C GLY A 95 -0.38 -4.69 -3.03
N ILE A 96 -1.44 -4.11 -3.59
CA ILE A 96 -2.72 -3.86 -2.90
C ILE A 96 -3.34 -5.18 -2.43
N ARG A 97 -3.41 -6.20 -3.31
CA ARG A 97 -3.96 -7.53 -2.96
C ARG A 97 -3.23 -8.12 -1.76
N ARG A 98 -1.89 -8.09 -1.76
CA ARG A 98 -1.09 -8.69 -0.69
C ARG A 98 -1.18 -7.90 0.61
N ALA A 99 -1.25 -6.58 0.53
CA ALA A 99 -1.49 -5.72 1.68
C ALA A 99 -2.86 -5.94 2.31
N TYR A 100 -3.92 -6.10 1.49
CA TYR A 100 -5.25 -6.46 1.97
C TYR A 100 -5.21 -7.76 2.80
N HIS A 101 -4.54 -8.81 2.29
CA HIS A 101 -4.49 -10.09 3.01
C HIS A 101 -3.65 -10.03 4.29
N GLN A 102 -2.59 -9.20 4.33
CA GLN A 102 -1.86 -8.92 5.58
C GLN A 102 -2.80 -8.29 6.61
N LEU A 103 -3.45 -7.17 6.25
CA LEU A 103 -4.39 -6.46 7.12
C LEU A 103 -5.53 -7.36 7.59
N LYS A 104 -6.18 -8.06 6.65
CA LYS A 104 -7.28 -8.99 6.95
C LYS A 104 -6.84 -10.08 7.92
N SER A 105 -5.69 -10.72 7.70
CA SER A 105 -5.20 -11.77 8.60
C SER A 105 -4.93 -11.26 10.02
N LYS A 106 -4.39 -10.03 10.16
CA LYS A 106 -4.17 -9.41 11.46
C LYS A 106 -5.50 -9.05 12.13
N ALA A 107 -6.43 -8.46 11.39
CA ALA A 107 -7.77 -8.12 11.89
C ALA A 107 -8.55 -9.37 12.31
N ASP A 108 -8.58 -10.43 11.50
CA ASP A 108 -9.23 -11.70 11.83
C ASP A 108 -8.68 -12.30 13.14
N THR A 109 -7.36 -12.18 13.37
CA THR A 109 -6.71 -12.64 14.61
C THR A 109 -7.18 -11.83 15.82
N LEU A 110 -7.23 -10.49 15.70
CA LEU A 110 -7.73 -9.61 16.76
C LEU A 110 -9.21 -9.90 17.08
N ILE A 111 -10.03 -10.07 16.05
CA ILE A 111 -11.46 -10.35 16.18
C ILE A 111 -11.70 -11.71 16.84
N THR A 112 -10.93 -12.74 16.45
CA THR A 112 -10.98 -14.06 17.10
C THR A 112 -10.61 -13.97 18.58
N ASN A 113 -9.76 -13.02 18.96
CA ASN A 113 -9.37 -12.73 20.34
C ASN A 113 -10.32 -11.77 21.06
N GLY A 114 -11.53 -11.54 20.54
CA GLY A 114 -12.59 -10.78 21.20
C GLY A 114 -12.57 -9.27 20.94
N LYS A 115 -11.75 -8.80 19.99
CA LYS A 115 -11.81 -7.40 19.52
C LYS A 115 -12.89 -7.21 18.46
N THR A 116 -13.24 -5.96 18.21
CA THR A 116 -14.12 -5.53 17.13
C THR A 116 -13.41 -4.47 16.28
N TYR A 117 -13.99 -4.09 15.13
CA TYR A 117 -13.45 -2.99 14.31
C TYR A 117 -13.46 -1.63 15.03
N ASN A 118 -14.08 -1.51 16.20
CA ASN A 118 -14.05 -0.31 17.02
C ASN A 118 -12.84 -0.26 17.96
N ASP A 119 -12.08 -1.37 18.09
CA ASP A 119 -10.94 -1.49 19.01
C ASP A 119 -9.58 -1.24 18.33
N PHE A 120 -9.54 -1.16 17.01
CA PHE A 120 -8.32 -0.97 16.24
C PHE A 120 -8.62 -0.27 14.92
N THR A 121 -7.61 0.37 14.34
CA THR A 121 -7.70 1.00 13.02
C THR A 121 -6.75 0.33 12.04
N GLN A 122 -7.11 0.30 10.76
CA GLN A 122 -6.29 -0.30 9.71
C GLN A 122 -5.98 0.73 8.65
N HIS A 123 -4.71 0.79 8.26
CA HIS A 123 -4.20 1.81 7.33
C HIS A 123 -3.39 1.16 6.21
N MET A 124 -3.65 1.57 4.98
CA MET A 124 -2.90 1.17 3.79
C MET A 124 -2.31 2.40 3.10
N LEU A 125 -1.03 2.64 3.35
CA LEU A 125 -0.21 3.58 2.59
C LEU A 125 0.28 2.90 1.30
N VAL A 126 -0.05 3.45 0.14
CA VAL A 126 0.39 2.99 -1.18
C VAL A 126 1.28 4.06 -1.81
N LEU A 127 2.53 3.70 -2.11
CA LEU A 127 3.48 4.57 -2.79
C LEU A 127 3.87 3.96 -4.14
N VAL A 128 3.72 4.75 -5.21
CA VAL A 128 3.97 4.34 -6.60
C VAL A 128 4.75 5.42 -7.34
N ASP A 129 5.78 5.06 -8.11
CA ASP A 129 6.61 6.04 -8.84
C ASP A 129 6.35 6.10 -10.35
N GLY A 130 5.38 5.31 -10.83
CA GLY A 130 5.08 5.14 -12.23
C GLY A 130 3.68 4.56 -12.49
N GLN A 131 3.45 4.20 -13.75
CA GLN A 131 2.18 3.67 -14.19
C GLN A 131 2.12 2.16 -14.04
N THR A 132 0.96 1.63 -13.64
CA THR A 132 0.72 0.18 -13.58
C THR A 132 0.81 -0.43 -14.98
N ASN A 133 1.59 -1.49 -15.15
CA ASN A 133 1.79 -2.19 -16.44
C ASN A 133 1.84 -3.73 -16.30
N ARG A 134 1.44 -4.22 -15.13
CA ARG A 134 1.29 -5.63 -14.79
C ARG A 134 0.03 -5.83 -13.97
N GLU A 135 -0.52 -7.03 -14.06
CA GLU A 135 -1.60 -7.47 -13.20
C GLU A 135 -1.50 -8.97 -12.90
N THR A 136 -2.15 -9.39 -11.82
CA THR A 136 -2.24 -10.79 -11.44
C THR A 136 -3.61 -11.35 -11.82
N ARG A 137 -3.59 -12.47 -12.54
CA ARG A 137 -4.78 -13.20 -12.94
C ARG A 137 -4.82 -14.59 -12.35
N GLU A 138 -6.00 -15.04 -11.96
CA GLU A 138 -6.32 -16.42 -11.66
C GLU A 138 -6.67 -17.16 -12.95
N ILE A 139 -5.95 -18.24 -13.24
CA ILE A 139 -6.24 -19.18 -14.33
C ILE A 139 -7.52 -19.94 -13.98
N THR A 140 -8.51 -19.85 -14.86
CA THR A 140 -9.82 -20.52 -14.70
C THR A 140 -10.02 -21.66 -15.70
N GLY A 141 -9.18 -21.73 -16.73
CA GLY A 141 -9.25 -22.75 -17.76
C GLY A 141 -7.91 -22.95 -18.44
N THR A 142 -7.58 -24.22 -18.70
CA THR A 142 -6.40 -24.65 -19.44
C THR A 142 -6.77 -25.69 -20.48
N PHE A 143 -6.16 -25.62 -21.65
CA PHE A 143 -6.21 -26.69 -22.65
C PHE A 143 -4.79 -27.09 -23.03
N LEU A 144 -4.44 -28.37 -22.79
CA LEU A 144 -3.05 -28.83 -22.80
C LEU A 144 -2.19 -27.92 -21.88
N TRP A 145 -1.18 -27.25 -22.42
CA TRP A 145 -0.26 -26.37 -21.69
C TRP A 145 -0.61 -24.87 -21.86
N PHE A 146 -1.76 -24.55 -22.46
CA PHE A 146 -2.17 -23.18 -22.76
C PHE A 146 -3.27 -22.70 -21.81
N VAL A 147 -3.15 -21.45 -21.35
CA VAL A 147 -4.22 -20.76 -20.64
C VAL A 147 -5.30 -20.38 -21.64
N THR A 148 -6.51 -20.89 -21.45
CA THR A 148 -7.67 -20.60 -22.31
C THR A 148 -8.62 -19.58 -21.69
N SER A 149 -8.61 -19.45 -20.36
CA SER A 149 -9.35 -18.41 -19.66
C SER A 149 -8.68 -18.04 -18.33
N ASP A 150 -8.77 -16.77 -17.98
CA ASP A 150 -8.33 -16.23 -16.70
C ASP A 150 -9.21 -15.04 -16.27
N LYS A 151 -9.07 -14.63 -15.02
CA LYS A 151 -9.77 -13.48 -14.41
C LYS A 151 -8.86 -12.78 -13.41
N HIS A 152 -9.17 -11.58 -12.96
CA HIS A 152 -8.41 -10.95 -11.87
C HIS A 152 -8.43 -11.80 -10.59
N SER A 153 -7.27 -11.93 -9.94
CA SER A 153 -7.15 -12.73 -8.71
C SER A 153 -7.33 -11.86 -7.47
N SER A 154 -8.18 -12.29 -6.54
CA SER A 154 -8.32 -11.73 -5.19
C SER A 154 -7.72 -12.62 -4.10
N LYS A 155 -7.13 -13.76 -4.46
CA LYS A 155 -6.63 -14.78 -3.50
C LYS A 155 -5.35 -14.31 -2.82
N SER A 156 -4.96 -14.88 -1.67
CA SER A 156 -3.75 -14.47 -0.91
C SER A 156 -2.43 -15.05 -1.45
N GLY A 157 -2.50 -16.05 -2.32
CA GLY A 157 -1.35 -16.85 -2.74
C GLY A 157 -0.31 -16.10 -3.58
N ASN A 158 0.89 -16.69 -3.63
CA ASN A 158 1.96 -16.27 -4.53
C ASN A 158 1.56 -16.43 -6.00
N THR A 159 2.27 -15.72 -6.86
CA THR A 159 2.02 -15.63 -8.30
C THR A 159 3.36 -15.81 -9.01
N THR A 160 3.36 -16.34 -10.22
CA THR A 160 4.58 -16.35 -11.04
C THR A 160 4.22 -16.03 -12.48
N SER A 161 5.19 -15.78 -13.35
CA SER A 161 4.90 -15.70 -14.79
C SER A 161 4.66 -17.08 -15.43
N SER A 162 4.83 -18.18 -14.67
CA SER A 162 4.73 -19.54 -15.18
C SER A 162 3.34 -20.13 -14.99
N VAL A 163 2.86 -20.85 -16.01
CA VAL A 163 1.62 -21.64 -15.98
C VAL A 163 1.77 -22.90 -15.12
N SER A 164 3.00 -23.32 -14.81
CA SER A 164 3.27 -24.58 -14.09
C SER A 164 3.24 -24.48 -12.57
N VAL A 165 3.11 -23.27 -12.00
CA VAL A 165 3.21 -23.05 -10.55
C VAL A 165 1.96 -22.31 -10.05
N GLY A 166 0.95 -23.09 -9.64
CA GLY A 166 -0.29 -22.58 -9.05
C GLY A 166 -1.30 -22.03 -10.05
N ASN A 167 -2.46 -21.59 -9.54
CA ASN A 167 -3.54 -21.05 -10.36
C ASN A 167 -3.43 -19.54 -10.60
N ASN A 168 -2.34 -18.87 -10.22
CA ASN A 168 -2.18 -17.43 -10.44
C ASN A 168 -0.99 -17.14 -11.35
N ARG A 169 -1.17 -16.22 -12.31
CA ARG A 169 -0.10 -15.75 -13.18
C ARG A 169 -0.01 -14.23 -13.23
N VAL A 170 1.19 -13.72 -13.43
CA VAL A 170 1.44 -12.31 -13.75
C VAL A 170 1.37 -12.12 -15.26
N VAL A 171 0.62 -11.13 -15.73
CA VAL A 171 0.53 -10.78 -17.15
C VAL A 171 0.96 -9.33 -17.40
N SER A 172 1.45 -9.07 -18.61
CA SER A 172 1.73 -7.72 -19.09
C SER A 172 0.46 -7.08 -19.64
N VAL A 173 0.24 -5.83 -19.28
CA VAL A 173 -0.86 -5.00 -19.78
C VAL A 173 -0.30 -3.68 -20.32
N SER A 174 -1.12 -2.91 -21.03
CA SER A 174 -0.74 -1.55 -21.41
C SER A 174 -0.43 -0.71 -20.19
N GLU A 175 0.46 0.26 -20.33
CA GLU A 175 0.69 1.24 -19.27
C GLU A 175 -0.61 1.95 -18.89
N ASN A 176 -0.75 2.25 -17.61
CA ASN A 176 -1.95 2.85 -17.03
C ASN A 176 -3.22 1.98 -17.13
N ASN A 177 -3.09 0.66 -17.32
CA ASN A 177 -4.22 -0.24 -17.13
C ASN A 177 -4.45 -0.44 -15.62
N ASN A 178 -5.58 0.06 -15.13
CA ASN A 178 -5.96 -0.01 -13.72
C ASN A 178 -7.17 -0.92 -13.48
N ASP A 179 -7.56 -1.76 -14.44
CA ASP A 179 -8.74 -2.63 -14.32
C ASP A 179 -8.60 -3.58 -13.12
N TYR A 180 -7.40 -4.11 -12.91
CA TYR A 180 -7.12 -4.95 -11.77
C TYR A 180 -7.24 -4.22 -10.43
N ILE A 181 -6.74 -2.99 -10.37
CA ILE A 181 -6.82 -2.15 -9.17
C ILE A 181 -8.29 -1.82 -8.86
N ASN A 182 -9.07 -1.46 -9.88
CA ASN A 182 -10.51 -1.22 -9.76
C ASN A 182 -11.24 -2.46 -9.23
N PHE A 183 -10.93 -3.63 -9.78
CA PHE A 183 -11.47 -4.90 -9.31
C PHE A 183 -11.18 -5.12 -7.81
N LEU A 184 -9.95 -4.91 -7.35
CA LEU A 184 -9.59 -5.06 -5.94
C LEU A 184 -10.28 -4.01 -5.05
N GLY A 185 -10.37 -2.77 -5.52
CA GLY A 185 -11.06 -1.67 -4.85
C GLY A 185 -12.49 -2.04 -4.48
N THR A 186 -13.28 -2.38 -5.49
CA THR A 186 -14.70 -2.76 -5.33
C THR A 186 -14.89 -4.05 -4.52
N ASN A 187 -14.06 -5.07 -4.76
CA ASN A 187 -14.30 -6.38 -4.16
C ASN A 187 -13.73 -6.52 -2.74
N LEU A 188 -12.62 -5.84 -2.42
CA LEU A 188 -11.86 -6.08 -1.18
C LEU A 188 -11.71 -4.85 -0.30
N ILE A 189 -11.44 -3.66 -0.87
CA ILE A 189 -10.98 -2.50 -0.09
C ILE A 189 -12.13 -1.62 0.39
N GLN A 190 -13.10 -1.32 -0.48
CA GLN A 190 -14.23 -0.43 -0.20
C GLN A 190 -15.29 -1.12 0.67
N LYS A 191 -14.89 -1.61 1.84
CA LYS A 191 -15.76 -2.21 2.87
C LYS A 191 -15.88 -1.25 4.03
N THR A 192 -17.09 -1.16 4.59
CA THR A 192 -17.42 -0.28 5.71
C THR A 192 -17.83 -1.05 6.95
N TYR A 193 -17.79 -0.39 8.09
CA TYR A 193 -18.36 -0.82 9.36
C TYR A 193 -19.03 0.39 10.02
N THR A 194 -19.95 0.15 10.96
CA THR A 194 -20.65 1.22 11.68
C THR A 194 -19.95 1.52 13.00
N PHE A 195 -19.61 2.79 13.23
CA PHE A 195 -19.07 3.31 14.49
C PHE A 195 -19.88 4.54 14.90
N GLU A 196 -20.50 4.52 16.08
CA GLU A 196 -21.31 5.65 16.60
C GLU A 196 -22.30 6.22 15.56
N GLU A 197 -23.05 5.33 14.88
CA GLU A 197 -24.04 5.66 13.84
C GLU A 197 -23.46 6.18 12.51
N GLU A 198 -22.14 6.28 12.38
CA GLU A 198 -21.46 6.64 11.13
C GLU A 198 -20.91 5.40 10.40
N GLU A 199 -21.04 5.37 9.07
CA GLU A 199 -20.32 4.40 8.25
C GLU A 199 -18.86 4.83 8.06
N LYS A 200 -17.94 3.98 8.52
CA LYS A 200 -16.49 4.19 8.39
C LYS A 200 -15.88 3.11 7.51
N GLN A 201 -14.86 3.48 6.74
CA GLN A 201 -14.10 2.53 5.94
C GLN A 201 -13.27 1.62 6.85
N ILE A 202 -13.25 0.31 6.56
CA ILE A 202 -12.51 -0.68 7.36
C ILE A 202 -11.00 -0.46 7.23
N ILE A 203 -10.51 -0.11 6.03
CA ILE A 203 -9.10 0.13 5.74
C ILE A 203 -8.95 1.56 5.21
N ASN A 204 -8.44 2.48 6.02
CA ASN A 204 -8.14 3.84 5.59
C ASN A 204 -6.97 3.80 4.60
N THR A 205 -7.11 4.41 3.42
CA THR A 205 -6.10 4.33 2.37
C THR A 205 -5.50 5.70 2.05
N PHE A 206 -4.19 5.70 1.79
CA PHE A 206 -3.41 6.90 1.52
C PHE A 206 -2.51 6.61 0.32
N VAL A 207 -2.59 7.43 -0.73
CA VAL A 207 -1.86 7.19 -1.99
C VAL A 207 -0.85 8.31 -2.23
N ILE A 208 0.41 7.93 -2.47
CA ILE A 208 1.51 8.82 -2.80
C ILE A 208 2.02 8.49 -4.19
N GLY A 209 1.97 9.47 -5.09
CA GLY A 209 2.72 9.44 -6.35
C GLY A 209 4.12 9.99 -6.13
N PHE A 210 5.15 9.20 -6.41
CA PHE A 210 6.53 9.52 -6.03
C PHE A 210 7.43 9.74 -7.25
N SER A 211 7.21 10.85 -7.95
CA SER A 211 8.00 11.24 -9.13
C SER A 211 7.79 12.72 -9.44
N ASN A 212 8.83 13.42 -9.90
CA ASN A 212 8.73 14.77 -10.45
C ASN A 212 8.30 14.76 -11.93
N LYS A 213 8.31 13.60 -12.59
CA LYS A 213 7.95 13.46 -13.99
C LYS A 213 6.45 13.23 -14.13
N SER A 214 5.73 14.21 -14.69
CA SER A 214 4.27 14.17 -14.85
C SER A 214 3.74 12.96 -15.64
N ALA A 215 4.52 12.43 -16.57
CA ALA A 215 4.16 11.23 -17.31
C ALA A 215 3.97 9.99 -16.41
N ASP A 216 4.61 9.96 -15.24
CA ASP A 216 4.54 8.86 -14.29
C ASP A 216 3.21 8.86 -13.51
N HIS A 217 2.45 9.96 -13.54
CA HIS A 217 1.28 10.17 -12.66
C HIS A 217 -0.02 9.55 -13.19
N GLY A 218 0.00 8.91 -14.35
CA GLY A 218 -1.20 8.48 -15.08
C GLY A 218 -2.15 7.57 -14.29
N SER A 219 -1.61 6.75 -13.37
CA SER A 219 -2.39 5.77 -12.60
C SER A 219 -2.90 6.30 -11.25
N LEU A 220 -2.41 7.44 -10.76
CA LEU A 220 -2.65 7.89 -9.38
C LEU A 220 -4.14 8.14 -9.10
N GLN A 221 -4.85 8.77 -10.03
CA GLN A 221 -6.29 9.03 -9.88
C GLN A 221 -7.08 7.73 -9.78
N ALA A 222 -6.78 6.74 -10.64
CA ALA A 222 -7.48 5.47 -10.65
C ALA A 222 -7.19 4.66 -9.38
N ILE A 223 -5.92 4.63 -8.95
CA ILE A 223 -5.50 3.98 -7.70
C ILE A 223 -6.24 4.62 -6.51
N GLY A 224 -6.15 5.93 -6.36
CA GLY A 224 -6.80 6.65 -5.26
C GLY A 224 -8.31 6.46 -5.25
N THR A 225 -8.99 6.57 -6.40
CA THR A 225 -10.44 6.35 -6.49
C THR A 225 -10.82 4.91 -6.14
N ALA A 226 -10.12 3.91 -6.68
CA ALA A 226 -10.41 2.50 -6.40
C ALA A 226 -10.25 2.15 -4.92
N LEU A 227 -9.29 2.78 -4.24
CA LEU A 227 -9.01 2.55 -2.82
C LEU A 227 -9.85 3.40 -1.87
N ASN A 228 -10.66 4.31 -2.40
CA ASN A 228 -11.32 5.38 -1.65
C ASN A 228 -10.30 6.14 -0.78
N GLY A 229 -9.22 6.58 -1.42
CA GLY A 229 -8.08 7.25 -0.78
C GLY A 229 -8.44 8.60 -0.20
N LYS A 230 -7.70 8.99 0.86
CA LYS A 230 -7.75 10.32 1.44
C LYS A 230 -7.66 11.40 0.36
N MET A 231 -8.52 12.41 0.47
CA MET A 231 -8.57 13.53 -0.47
C MET A 231 -7.56 14.61 -0.08
N PHE A 232 -6.82 15.11 -1.07
CA PHE A 232 -5.85 16.19 -0.95
C PHE A 232 -6.21 17.30 -1.93
N GLU A 233 -5.89 18.53 -1.55
CA GLU A 233 -6.04 19.68 -2.44
C GLU A 233 -4.93 19.69 -3.50
N HIS A 234 -5.34 19.78 -4.76
CA HIS A 234 -4.45 20.03 -5.90
C HIS A 234 -4.95 21.25 -6.67
N ALA A 235 -4.10 21.82 -7.53
CA ALA A 235 -4.48 22.94 -8.40
C ALA A 235 -5.70 22.65 -9.29
N SER A 236 -5.97 21.36 -9.59
CA SER A 236 -7.12 20.90 -10.39
C SER A 236 -8.33 20.47 -9.55
N GLY A 237 -8.33 20.74 -8.24
CA GLY A 237 -9.35 20.33 -7.29
C GLY A 237 -8.89 19.19 -6.37
N GLN A 238 -9.84 18.63 -5.62
CA GLN A 238 -9.55 17.54 -4.68
C GLN A 238 -9.20 16.24 -5.42
N LYS A 239 -8.13 15.58 -4.99
CA LYS A 239 -7.63 14.31 -5.58
C LYS A 239 -7.39 13.27 -4.49
N PRO A 240 -7.66 11.97 -4.74
CA PRO A 240 -7.50 10.90 -3.76
C PRO A 240 -6.04 10.42 -3.64
N TYR A 241 -5.07 11.32 -3.80
CA TYR A 241 -3.64 11.05 -3.73
C TYR A 241 -2.88 12.36 -3.50
N VAL A 242 -1.64 12.26 -3.03
CA VAL A 242 -0.67 13.36 -2.98
C VAL A 242 0.52 13.05 -3.88
N ILE A 243 1.18 14.07 -4.42
CA ILE A 243 2.41 13.92 -5.22
C ILE A 243 3.59 14.37 -4.36
N ALA A 244 4.64 13.55 -4.35
CA ALA A 244 5.94 13.87 -3.78
C ALA A 244 6.98 13.90 -4.90
N THR A 245 7.45 15.09 -5.25
CA THR A 245 8.42 15.32 -6.33
C THR A 245 9.87 15.30 -5.86
N ASN A 246 10.09 15.28 -4.54
CA ASN A 246 11.41 15.25 -3.92
C ASN A 246 11.37 14.62 -2.52
N ALA A 247 12.53 14.50 -1.88
CA ALA A 247 12.66 13.91 -0.55
C ALA A 247 11.87 14.67 0.54
N GLY A 248 11.85 16.00 0.49
CA GLY A 248 11.13 16.81 1.48
C GLY A 248 9.61 16.67 1.34
N GLU A 249 9.10 16.64 0.12
CA GLU A 249 7.67 16.40 -0.13
C GLU A 249 7.24 14.98 0.23
N LEU A 250 8.14 13.99 0.08
CA LEU A 250 7.87 12.63 0.56
C LEU A 250 7.79 12.59 2.09
N ASP A 251 8.71 13.26 2.78
CA ASP A 251 8.70 13.35 4.25
C ASP A 251 7.40 14.00 4.74
N PHE A 252 7.01 15.11 4.10
CA PHE A 252 5.73 15.78 4.38
C PHE A 252 4.52 14.88 4.13
N ALA A 253 4.49 14.13 3.02
CA ALA A 253 3.42 13.19 2.74
C ALA A 253 3.33 12.07 3.79
N PHE A 254 4.46 11.60 4.32
CA PHE A 254 4.49 10.67 5.44
C PHE A 254 3.99 11.29 6.74
N GLU A 255 4.34 12.54 7.06
CA GLU A 255 3.79 13.26 8.22
C GLU A 255 2.26 13.40 8.12
N GLN A 256 1.71 13.67 6.92
CA GLN A 256 0.26 13.70 6.71
C GLN A 256 -0.43 12.34 6.91
N PHE A 257 0.26 11.25 6.58
CA PHE A 257 -0.20 9.89 6.84
C PHE A 257 -0.14 9.56 8.33
N GLU A 258 0.95 9.93 9.01
CA GLU A 258 1.12 9.77 10.45
C GLU A 258 0.02 10.49 11.23
N ALA A 259 -0.31 11.73 10.85
CA ALA A 259 -1.42 12.47 11.44
C ALA A 259 -2.78 11.78 11.24
N GLU A 260 -2.99 11.09 10.10
CA GLU A 260 -4.20 10.28 9.86
C GLU A 260 -4.27 9.08 10.81
N VAL A 261 -3.14 8.40 11.01
CA VAL A 261 -3.01 7.27 11.94
C VAL A 261 -3.29 7.73 13.37
N GLU A 262 -2.65 8.80 13.82
CA GLU A 262 -2.83 9.38 15.15
C GLU A 262 -4.28 9.80 15.39
N ASN A 263 -4.90 10.54 14.46
CA ASN A 263 -6.29 10.96 14.58
C ASN A 263 -7.25 9.77 14.67
N SER A 264 -7.02 8.74 13.86
CA SER A 264 -7.83 7.51 13.91
C SER A 264 -7.71 6.79 15.26
N LEU A 265 -6.52 6.79 15.86
CA LEU A 265 -6.27 6.18 17.17
C LEU A 265 -6.92 6.97 18.30
N TRP A 266 -6.86 8.30 18.28
CA TRP A 266 -7.55 9.15 19.27
C TRP A 266 -9.08 8.94 19.28
N VAL A 267 -9.69 8.69 18.12
CA VAL A 267 -11.14 8.44 18.02
C VAL A 267 -11.55 7.16 18.77
N ILE A 268 -10.70 6.14 18.79
CA ILE A 268 -11.01 4.84 19.42
C ILE A 268 -10.53 4.74 20.87
N THR A 269 -9.58 5.58 21.31
CA THR A 269 -9.06 5.57 22.68
C THR A 269 -9.71 6.59 23.62
N ARG A 270 -10.45 7.57 23.09
CA ARG A 270 -11.13 8.58 23.92
C ARG A 270 -12.12 7.97 24.92
N PRO A 271 -12.28 8.55 26.13
CA PRO A 271 -13.31 8.12 27.06
C PRO A 271 -14.71 8.18 26.44
N GLN A 272 -15.38 7.04 26.36
CA GLN A 272 -16.77 6.96 25.96
C GLN A 272 -17.63 7.66 27.01
N LEU A 273 -18.30 8.76 26.63
CA LEU A 273 -19.30 9.39 27.50
C LEU A 273 -20.46 8.41 27.65
N LYS A 274 -20.65 7.86 28.85
CA LYS A 274 -21.86 7.08 29.14
C LYS A 274 -23.08 7.98 28.86
N PRO A 275 -24.11 7.48 28.16
CA PRO A 275 -25.40 8.17 28.15
C PRO A 275 -25.81 8.39 29.60
N SER A 276 -26.22 9.61 29.95
CA SER A 276 -26.91 9.86 31.20
C SER A 276 -28.17 8.99 31.22
N ASP A 277 -28.26 8.04 32.15
CA ASP A 277 -29.47 7.26 32.36
C ASP A 277 -30.66 8.23 32.52
N PRO A 278 -31.77 8.03 31.78
CA PRO A 278 -32.99 8.84 31.93
C PRO A 278 -33.70 8.59 33.26
#